data_AF-J9EYP0-F1
#
_entry.id   AF-J9EYP0-F1
#
_cell.length_a   1.000
_cell.length_b   1.000
_cell.length_c   1.000
_cell.angle_alpha   90.00
_cell.angle_beta   90.00
_cell.angle_gamma   90.00
#
_symmetry.space_group_name_H-M   'P 1'
#
loop_
_entity.id
_entity.type
_entity.pdbx_description
1 polymer ?
#
loop_
_entity_poly.entity_id
_entity_poly.type
_entity_poly.pdbx_seq_one_letter_code
_entity_poly.pdbx_strand_id
1 'polypeptide(L)'
;PPEEDICNERSCYPATGNLLIGRKKSLSATSTCGLHGRQRYCIVSHLEEQTKCFYCDSRTEWKPNREPYKLSHRIENVVSESYEDRNRNWWQSENGVQNVSIRLDLEAEFHFTHLIITFKSFRPAAMIIERSADYAKTWTPYRYFAYDCQNTFPNIPERPPKKHTDVICTRRYSDVAPSTGGELVYKVISPHIPTENPYADEIANLLKVTNIRINFTKLHTLGDDLLDYRPEIDEKYYYAIYELVVRGSCSCYGHAQRCIPMDNAARVSVPYRADMVHGRCECTHNTKGLNCEQCMDFFNDLPWRPAIGDDSNECKRCECSGHAARCHFDRAVYQASGFVSGGVCDECLHNTQGKNCEQCKPYFYRNPDRPITDPYVCLPCKCDKTGSLNDGICEGEEDSERGLVAGKCYCKSNVEGPWQVSNFGAIPDSNLRCDHCKNGFWKLTADDPNGCRPCSCNLLGSFNNEGCNKQTGECLCKQLVTGDACDKCL
;
A
#
# COMPACT_ATOMS: atom_id res chain seq x y z
N PRO A 1 -17.98 -28.81 -7.03
CA PRO A 1 -18.16 -28.00 -5.81
C PRO A 1 -17.65 -26.58 -6.08
N PRO A 2 -18.40 -25.51 -5.77
CA PRO A 2 -17.78 -24.18 -5.73
C PRO A 2 -16.63 -24.23 -4.72
N GLU A 3 -15.44 -23.80 -5.12
CA GLU A 3 -14.29 -23.70 -4.21
C GLU A 3 -14.71 -22.83 -3.03
N GLU A 4 -14.63 -23.37 -1.81
CA GLU A 4 -14.82 -22.58 -0.58
C GLU A 4 -13.85 -21.40 -0.62
N ASP A 5 -14.36 -20.18 -0.44
CA ASP A 5 -13.52 -18.99 -0.34
C ASP A 5 -12.71 -19.07 0.95
N ILE A 6 -11.44 -19.47 0.81
CA ILE A 6 -10.53 -19.71 1.93
C ILE A 6 -10.20 -18.38 2.63
N CYS A 7 -10.38 -17.23 1.96
CA CYS A 7 -10.15 -15.91 2.55
C CYS A 7 -11.28 -15.41 3.44
N ASN A 8 -12.43 -16.09 3.53
CA ASN A 8 -13.53 -15.51 4.30
C ASN A 8 -13.20 -15.48 5.81
N GLU A 9 -13.22 -14.29 6.40
CA GLU A 9 -12.98 -14.01 7.83
C GLU A 9 -11.64 -14.51 8.40
N ARG A 10 -10.61 -14.74 7.56
CA ARG A 10 -9.29 -15.19 8.02
C ARG A 10 -8.18 -14.87 7.02
N SER A 11 -6.93 -15.06 7.43
CA SER A 11 -5.79 -14.93 6.51
C SER A 11 -5.78 -15.99 5.40
N CYS A 12 -5.36 -15.59 4.21
CA CYS A 12 -5.24 -16.46 3.05
C CYS A 12 -3.97 -16.15 2.25
N TYR A 13 -3.38 -17.20 1.65
CA TYR A 13 -2.08 -17.11 1.01
C TYR A 13 -2.08 -17.80 -0.36
N PRO A 14 -1.39 -17.22 -1.37
CA PRO A 14 -1.24 -17.86 -2.67
C PRO A 14 -0.40 -19.13 -2.61
N ALA A 15 -0.65 -20.04 -3.55
CA ALA A 15 0.13 -21.26 -3.70
C ALA A 15 1.63 -20.96 -3.94
N THR A 16 2.49 -21.83 -3.41
CA THR A 16 3.95 -21.77 -3.64
C THR A 16 4.33 -22.44 -4.96
N GLY A 17 5.34 -21.92 -5.64
CA GLY A 17 5.87 -22.48 -6.89
C GLY A 17 7.32 -22.06 -7.15
N ASN A 18 7.83 -22.38 -8.34
CA ASN A 18 9.16 -21.93 -8.77
C ASN A 18 9.03 -20.56 -9.47
N LEU A 19 9.60 -19.52 -8.86
CA LEU A 19 9.53 -18.13 -9.34
C LEU A 19 10.22 -17.94 -10.70
N LEU A 20 11.12 -18.86 -11.10
CA LEU A 20 11.81 -18.80 -12.39
C LEU A 20 10.96 -19.24 -13.58
N ILE A 21 9.90 -20.02 -13.36
CA ILE A 21 8.99 -20.43 -14.43
C ILE A 21 8.33 -19.17 -15.01
N GLY A 22 8.46 -18.99 -16.34
CA GLY A 22 7.97 -17.79 -17.02
C GLY A 22 8.88 -16.55 -16.91
N ARG A 23 9.99 -16.63 -16.16
CA ARG A 23 10.93 -15.51 -15.92
C ARG A 23 12.36 -15.76 -16.41
N LYS A 24 12.54 -16.65 -17.40
CA LYS A 24 13.84 -16.91 -18.03
C LYS A 24 14.58 -15.64 -18.46
N LYS A 25 13.85 -14.68 -19.05
CA LYS A 25 14.41 -13.40 -19.52
C LYS A 25 14.77 -12.41 -18.40
N SER A 26 14.31 -12.67 -17.17
CA SER A 26 14.64 -11.86 -16.00
C SER A 26 15.86 -12.37 -15.25
N LEU A 27 16.49 -13.43 -15.76
CA LEU A 27 17.79 -13.91 -15.30
C LEU A 27 18.92 -13.25 -16.09
N SER A 28 19.98 -12.88 -15.40
CA SER A 28 21.22 -12.40 -15.99
C SER A 28 22.42 -13.05 -15.33
N ALA A 29 23.48 -13.27 -16.10
CA ALA A 29 24.77 -13.74 -15.61
C ALA A 29 25.89 -12.82 -16.11
N THR A 30 26.88 -12.53 -15.27
CA THR A 30 27.99 -11.63 -15.66
C THR A 30 29.04 -12.28 -16.55
N SER A 31 29.08 -13.61 -16.61
CA SER A 31 29.96 -14.36 -17.50
C SER A 31 29.19 -15.55 -18.07
N THR A 32 29.39 -15.84 -19.35
CA THR A 32 28.80 -16.99 -20.04
C THR A 32 29.71 -17.39 -21.18
N CYS A 33 30.07 -18.67 -21.26
CA CYS A 33 30.97 -19.13 -22.31
C CYS A 33 30.34 -18.95 -23.70
N GLY A 34 31.16 -18.72 -24.71
CA GLY A 34 30.74 -18.82 -26.10
C GLY A 34 29.87 -17.67 -26.63
N LEU A 35 29.72 -16.55 -25.92
CA LEU A 35 28.85 -15.43 -26.34
C LEU A 35 29.41 -14.64 -27.54
N HIS A 36 30.73 -14.46 -27.61
CA HIS A 36 31.39 -13.68 -28.67
C HIS A 36 32.06 -14.56 -29.74
N GLY A 37 32.20 -15.86 -29.49
CA GLY A 37 32.84 -16.81 -30.39
C GLY A 37 32.98 -18.17 -29.71
N ARG A 38 33.24 -19.22 -30.49
CA ARG A 38 33.34 -20.59 -29.97
C ARG A 38 34.52 -20.73 -29.01
N GLN A 39 34.27 -21.22 -27.79
CA GLN A 39 35.29 -21.45 -26.75
C GLN A 39 35.45 -22.95 -26.50
N ARG A 40 36.66 -23.42 -26.21
CA ARG A 40 36.94 -24.81 -25.81
C ARG A 40 36.89 -24.93 -24.29
N TYR A 41 36.39 -26.04 -23.75
CA TYR A 41 36.42 -26.34 -22.32
C TYR A 41 36.60 -27.84 -22.08
N CYS A 42 37.08 -28.25 -20.92
CA CYS A 42 37.38 -29.64 -20.58
C CYS A 42 36.71 -30.06 -19.28
N ILE A 43 36.10 -31.24 -19.26
CA ILE A 43 35.46 -31.80 -18.06
C ILE A 43 36.49 -32.65 -17.32
N VAL A 44 36.78 -32.29 -16.07
CA VAL A 44 37.64 -33.05 -15.17
C VAL A 44 36.78 -34.01 -14.35
N SER A 45 36.69 -35.27 -14.77
CA SER A 45 36.18 -36.33 -13.89
C SER A 45 37.31 -36.76 -12.95
N HIS A 46 37.01 -37.00 -11.67
CA HIS A 46 38.02 -37.29 -10.66
C HIS A 46 38.77 -38.63 -10.85
N LEU A 47 38.51 -39.39 -11.91
CA LEU A 47 38.92 -40.79 -12.04
C LEU A 47 39.14 -41.30 -13.48
N GLU A 48 39.04 -40.50 -14.55
CA GLU A 48 39.36 -40.95 -15.92
C GLU A 48 40.70 -40.40 -16.39
N GLU A 49 41.57 -41.28 -16.91
CA GLU A 49 42.93 -40.95 -17.39
C GLU A 49 42.98 -40.02 -18.62
N GLN A 50 41.83 -39.61 -19.18
CA GLN A 50 41.76 -38.70 -20.33
C GLN A 50 40.72 -37.58 -20.11
N THR A 51 41.21 -36.35 -19.94
CA THR A 51 40.40 -35.13 -19.98
C THR A 51 39.65 -35.03 -21.31
N LYS A 52 38.31 -35.12 -21.26
CA LYS A 52 37.45 -34.93 -22.42
C LYS A 52 37.12 -33.45 -22.60
N CYS A 53 37.45 -32.91 -23.77
CA CYS A 53 37.21 -31.50 -24.09
C CYS A 53 36.13 -31.35 -25.16
N PHE A 54 35.40 -30.24 -25.07
CA PHE A 54 34.22 -29.90 -25.87
C PHE A 54 34.28 -28.43 -26.27
N TYR A 55 33.28 -27.98 -27.03
CA TYR A 55 33.14 -26.58 -27.45
C TYR A 55 31.84 -25.98 -26.93
N CYS A 56 31.91 -24.73 -26.48
CA CYS A 56 30.77 -23.90 -26.10
C CYS A 56 30.55 -22.82 -27.16
N ASP A 57 29.32 -22.71 -27.65
CA ASP A 57 28.88 -21.70 -28.61
C ASP A 57 27.48 -21.19 -28.23
N SER A 58 27.45 -20.17 -27.36
CA SER A 58 26.24 -19.58 -26.80
C SER A 58 25.72 -18.38 -27.60
N ARG A 59 26.11 -18.22 -28.87
CA ARG A 59 25.61 -17.14 -29.74
C ARG A 59 24.13 -17.27 -30.09
N THR A 60 23.57 -18.47 -29.95
CA THR A 60 22.15 -18.77 -30.19
C THR A 60 21.51 -19.42 -28.97
N GLU A 61 20.18 -19.51 -28.93
CA GLU A 61 19.46 -20.27 -27.90
C GLU A 61 19.69 -21.78 -28.04
N TRP A 62 19.59 -22.52 -26.93
CA TRP A 62 19.75 -23.97 -26.92
C TRP A 62 18.59 -24.69 -27.62
N LYS A 63 18.92 -25.70 -28.45
CA LYS A 63 17.91 -26.59 -29.06
C LYS A 63 18.41 -28.05 -29.06
N PRO A 64 17.62 -29.01 -28.56
CA PRO A 64 18.08 -30.38 -28.28
C PRO A 64 18.42 -31.23 -29.50
N ASN A 65 17.99 -30.86 -30.73
CA ASN A 65 18.12 -31.71 -31.92
C ASN A 65 18.90 -31.06 -33.08
N ARG A 66 19.63 -29.96 -32.85
CA ARG A 66 20.29 -29.24 -33.95
C ARG A 66 21.64 -28.67 -33.52
N GLU A 67 22.71 -29.06 -34.19
CA GLU A 67 24.00 -28.36 -34.10
C GLU A 67 23.91 -27.03 -34.88
N PRO A 68 24.56 -25.93 -34.45
CA PRO A 68 25.40 -25.78 -33.25
C PRO A 68 24.61 -25.46 -31.97
N TYR A 69 23.28 -25.41 -32.04
CA TYR A 69 22.41 -24.97 -30.93
C TYR A 69 22.53 -25.86 -29.67
N LYS A 70 22.98 -27.12 -29.79
CA LYS A 70 23.30 -28.00 -28.66
C LYS A 70 24.47 -27.50 -27.81
N LEU A 71 25.35 -26.69 -28.37
CA LEU A 71 26.56 -26.15 -27.72
C LEU A 71 26.30 -24.84 -26.94
N SER A 72 25.05 -24.39 -26.88
CA SER A 72 24.68 -23.15 -26.20
C SER A 72 24.42 -23.39 -24.71
N HIS A 73 25.08 -22.59 -23.87
CA HIS A 73 25.05 -22.69 -22.41
C HIS A 73 24.66 -21.37 -21.73
N ARG A 74 23.63 -20.70 -22.27
CA ARG A 74 23.12 -19.43 -21.72
C ARG A 74 22.39 -19.60 -20.39
N ILE A 75 22.21 -18.50 -19.66
CA ILE A 75 21.64 -18.51 -18.30
C ILE A 75 20.19 -19.02 -18.27
N GLU A 76 19.42 -18.82 -19.33
CA GLU A 76 18.03 -19.26 -19.42
C GLU A 76 17.86 -20.78 -19.37
N ASN A 77 18.95 -21.53 -19.63
CA ASN A 77 18.96 -22.99 -19.60
C ASN A 77 18.79 -23.55 -18.18
N VAL A 78 19.07 -22.79 -17.12
CA VAL A 78 18.92 -23.27 -15.72
C VAL A 78 17.45 -23.43 -15.30
N VAL A 79 16.51 -22.91 -16.10
CA VAL A 79 15.08 -22.98 -15.80
C VAL A 79 14.50 -24.21 -16.49
N SER A 80 14.34 -25.29 -15.72
CA SER A 80 13.74 -26.53 -16.18
C SER A 80 12.21 -26.40 -16.29
N GLU A 81 11.69 -26.56 -17.50
CA GLU A 81 10.25 -26.59 -17.79
C GLU A 81 9.74 -28.01 -18.09
N SER A 82 10.63 -28.90 -18.51
CA SER A 82 10.36 -30.32 -18.74
C SER A 82 11.33 -31.15 -17.90
N TYR A 83 10.82 -32.24 -17.33
CA TYR A 83 11.65 -33.19 -16.59
C TYR A 83 12.73 -33.82 -17.48
N GLU A 84 12.48 -33.93 -18.78
CA GLU A 84 13.42 -34.50 -19.75
C GLU A 84 14.66 -33.61 -19.98
N ASP A 85 14.55 -32.30 -19.77
CA ASP A 85 15.61 -31.34 -20.07
C ASP A 85 16.57 -31.11 -18.90
N ARG A 86 16.19 -31.49 -17.66
CA ARG A 86 16.93 -31.20 -16.42
C ARG A 86 18.43 -31.54 -16.44
N ASN A 87 18.82 -32.54 -17.22
CA ASN A 87 20.22 -32.97 -17.33
C ASN A 87 20.81 -32.79 -18.75
N ARG A 88 20.05 -32.20 -19.68
CA ARG A 88 20.41 -32.07 -21.10
C ARG A 88 20.94 -30.68 -21.47
N ASN A 89 20.51 -29.65 -20.74
CA ASN A 89 21.01 -28.29 -20.88
C ASN A 89 21.53 -27.77 -19.53
N TRP A 90 22.35 -26.73 -19.59
CA TRP A 90 22.92 -26.07 -18.42
C TRP A 90 23.37 -24.66 -18.81
N TRP A 91 23.63 -23.83 -17.81
CA TRP A 91 24.40 -22.59 -17.97
C TRP A 91 25.86 -22.81 -17.61
N GLN A 92 26.79 -22.14 -18.30
CA GLN A 92 28.22 -22.23 -18.02
C GLN A 92 28.91 -20.86 -18.15
N SER A 93 29.75 -20.51 -17.16
CA SER A 93 30.60 -19.32 -17.19
C SER A 93 31.77 -19.47 -18.16
N GLU A 94 32.49 -18.38 -18.43
CA GLU A 94 33.79 -18.48 -19.10
C GLU A 94 34.80 -19.22 -18.22
N ASN A 95 35.81 -19.77 -18.88
CA ASN A 95 36.93 -20.49 -18.27
C ASN A 95 37.78 -19.54 -17.41
N GLY A 96 38.27 -20.02 -16.27
CA GLY A 96 39.15 -19.29 -15.34
C GLY A 96 38.51 -18.13 -14.58
N VAL A 97 37.30 -17.68 -14.96
CA VAL A 97 36.65 -16.53 -14.33
C VAL A 97 36.07 -16.90 -12.96
N GLN A 98 36.69 -16.39 -11.89
CA GLN A 98 36.26 -16.66 -10.51
C GLN A 98 35.09 -15.79 -10.04
N ASN A 99 35.07 -14.51 -10.44
CA ASN A 99 34.06 -13.56 -9.98
C ASN A 99 32.89 -13.54 -10.97
N VAL A 100 31.86 -14.33 -10.68
CA VAL A 100 30.68 -14.47 -11.53
C VAL A 100 29.44 -14.29 -10.70
N SER A 101 28.47 -13.51 -11.19
CA SER A 101 27.18 -13.35 -10.51
C SER A 101 26.03 -13.77 -11.41
N ILE A 102 25.01 -14.36 -10.79
CA ILE A 102 23.70 -14.60 -11.38
C ILE A 102 22.70 -13.73 -10.63
N ARG A 103 21.85 -13.02 -11.35
CA ARG A 103 20.82 -12.15 -10.78
C ARG A 103 19.46 -12.46 -11.37
N LEU A 104 18.46 -12.58 -10.50
CA LEU A 104 17.05 -12.68 -10.83
C LEU A 104 16.35 -11.37 -10.45
N ASP A 105 15.66 -10.78 -11.43
CA ASP A 105 14.81 -9.61 -11.25
C ASP A 105 13.32 -10.00 -11.27
N LEU A 106 12.60 -9.68 -10.20
CA LEU A 106 11.16 -9.92 -10.11
C LEU A 106 10.40 -8.62 -10.41
N GLU A 107 9.27 -8.74 -11.09
CA GLU A 107 8.41 -7.61 -11.46
C GLU A 107 7.55 -7.07 -10.31
N ALA A 108 7.48 -7.81 -9.21
CA ALA A 108 6.71 -7.51 -8.02
C ALA A 108 7.44 -8.03 -6.77
N GLU A 109 6.79 -7.90 -5.62
CA GLU A 109 7.28 -8.44 -4.35
C GLU A 109 6.84 -9.89 -4.19
N PHE A 110 7.77 -10.76 -3.80
CA PHE A 110 7.48 -12.18 -3.56
C PHE A 110 7.98 -12.60 -2.19
N HIS A 111 7.37 -13.65 -1.65
CA HIS A 111 7.89 -14.41 -0.53
C HIS A 111 8.81 -15.52 -1.03
N PHE A 112 10.10 -15.41 -0.77
CA PHE A 112 11.10 -16.41 -1.08
C PHE A 112 11.28 -17.37 0.10
N THR A 113 11.17 -18.67 -0.17
CA THR A 113 11.22 -19.71 0.88
C THR A 113 12.56 -20.45 0.87
N HIS A 114 12.99 -20.91 -0.31
CA HIS A 114 14.24 -21.65 -0.46
C HIS A 114 14.78 -21.65 -1.89
N LEU A 115 16.10 -21.80 -1.98
CA LEU A 115 16.87 -21.94 -3.21
C LEU A 115 17.45 -23.34 -3.28
N ILE A 116 17.38 -23.95 -4.46
CA ILE A 116 18.10 -25.18 -4.80
C ILE A 116 18.92 -24.90 -6.04
N ILE A 117 20.22 -25.20 -6.00
CA ILE A 117 21.12 -25.12 -7.15
C ILE A 117 21.72 -26.49 -7.38
N THR A 118 21.61 -27.02 -8.60
CA THR A 118 22.21 -28.29 -8.99
C THR A 118 23.34 -28.03 -9.97
N PHE A 119 24.58 -28.23 -9.53
CA PHE A 119 25.77 -27.91 -10.31
C PHE A 119 26.13 -29.05 -11.28
N LYS A 120 26.55 -28.66 -12.50
CA LYS A 120 27.18 -29.56 -13.47
C LYS A 120 28.69 -29.68 -13.24
N SER A 121 29.33 -28.57 -12.88
CA SER A 121 30.72 -28.54 -12.44
C SER A 121 30.81 -28.86 -10.95
N PHE A 122 32.02 -28.80 -10.39
CA PHE A 122 32.19 -28.64 -8.95
C PHE A 122 31.39 -27.47 -8.42
N ARG A 123 30.92 -27.59 -7.18
CA ARG A 123 30.35 -26.47 -6.43
C ARG A 123 31.42 -25.39 -6.22
N PRO A 124 31.05 -24.12 -6.10
CA PRO A 124 31.99 -23.04 -5.85
C PRO A 124 32.80 -23.28 -4.58
N ALA A 125 34.10 -23.00 -4.63
CA ALA A 125 34.95 -22.98 -3.44
C ALA A 125 34.52 -21.87 -2.48
N ALA A 126 33.95 -20.78 -3.00
CA ALA A 126 33.27 -19.77 -2.21
C ALA A 126 32.19 -19.02 -3.00
N MET A 127 31.08 -18.73 -2.32
CA MET A 127 29.95 -17.98 -2.87
C MET A 127 29.08 -17.32 -1.79
N ILE A 128 28.26 -16.36 -2.23
CA ILE A 128 27.35 -15.58 -1.39
C ILE A 128 25.97 -15.57 -2.04
N ILE A 129 24.92 -15.79 -1.24
CA ILE A 129 23.54 -15.53 -1.66
C ILE A 129 23.12 -14.21 -1.03
N GLU A 130 22.62 -13.30 -1.85
CA GLU A 130 22.13 -11.99 -1.45
C GLU A 130 20.74 -11.74 -2.00
N ARG A 131 20.05 -10.78 -1.38
CA ARG A 131 18.72 -10.37 -1.78
C ARG A 131 18.52 -8.88 -1.65
N SER A 132 17.55 -8.38 -2.40
CA SER A 132 17.03 -7.02 -2.31
C SER A 132 15.52 -7.07 -2.10
N ALA A 133 15.00 -6.16 -1.28
CA ALA A 133 13.57 -5.94 -1.06
C ALA A 133 13.12 -4.56 -1.60
N ASP A 134 13.97 -3.89 -2.38
CA ASP A 134 13.81 -2.50 -2.82
C ASP A 134 14.26 -2.30 -4.28
N TYR A 135 14.06 -3.32 -5.12
CA TYR A 135 14.36 -3.30 -6.56
C TYR A 135 15.84 -3.04 -6.86
N ALA A 136 16.72 -3.81 -6.21
CA ALA A 136 18.17 -3.84 -6.36
C ALA A 136 18.90 -2.54 -5.96
N LYS A 137 18.25 -1.67 -5.17
CA LYS A 137 18.90 -0.47 -4.61
C LYS A 137 19.83 -0.83 -3.45
N THR A 138 19.37 -1.70 -2.55
CA THR A 138 20.18 -2.23 -1.46
C THR A 138 20.23 -3.76 -1.51
N TRP A 139 21.34 -4.30 -1.00
CA TRP A 139 21.60 -5.74 -1.00
C TRP A 139 21.94 -6.18 0.41
N THR A 140 21.31 -7.25 0.85
CA THR A 140 21.58 -7.88 2.14
C THR A 140 21.98 -9.34 1.93
N PRO A 141 23.04 -9.82 2.60
CA PRO A 141 23.47 -11.20 2.48
C PRO A 141 22.50 -12.12 3.24
N TYR A 142 22.10 -13.21 2.60
CA TYR A 142 21.39 -14.31 3.24
C TYR A 142 22.35 -15.29 3.90
N ARG A 143 23.39 -15.72 3.17
CA ARG A 143 24.36 -16.72 3.66
C ARG A 143 25.65 -16.72 2.83
N TYR A 144 26.75 -17.01 3.50
CA TYR A 144 28.05 -17.26 2.90
C TYR A 144 28.33 -18.77 2.88
N PHE A 145 28.91 -19.25 1.79
CA PHE A 145 29.35 -20.62 1.63
C PHE A 145 30.81 -20.60 1.20
N ALA A 146 31.67 -21.32 1.91
CA ALA A 146 33.07 -21.44 1.53
C ALA A 146 33.63 -22.78 1.99
N TYR A 147 34.59 -23.32 1.23
CA TYR A 147 35.36 -24.49 1.63
C TYR A 147 36.24 -24.17 2.86
N ASP A 148 36.75 -22.93 2.91
CA ASP A 148 37.48 -22.38 4.04
C ASP A 148 36.91 -21.00 4.41
N CYS A 149 35.95 -21.01 5.34
CA CYS A 149 35.28 -19.80 5.82
C CYS A 149 36.24 -18.82 6.49
N GLN A 150 37.21 -19.32 7.28
CA GLN A 150 38.09 -18.48 8.07
C GLN A 150 39.02 -17.64 7.19
N ASN A 151 39.53 -18.23 6.11
CA ASN A 151 40.41 -17.50 5.19
C ASN A 151 39.64 -16.69 4.14
N THR A 152 38.48 -17.19 3.68
CA THR A 152 37.73 -16.52 2.60
C THR A 152 36.83 -15.39 3.12
N PHE A 153 36.18 -15.61 4.26
CA PHE A 153 35.25 -14.67 4.88
C PHE A 153 35.60 -14.47 6.37
N PRO A 154 36.79 -13.93 6.70
CA PRO A 154 37.33 -13.90 8.06
C PRO A 154 36.44 -13.17 9.08
N ASN A 155 35.65 -12.21 8.60
CA ASN A 155 34.77 -11.41 9.45
C ASN A 155 33.38 -12.04 9.66
N ILE A 156 33.09 -13.17 9.01
CA ILE A 156 31.78 -13.82 9.07
C ILE A 156 31.87 -15.04 9.98
N PRO A 157 31.01 -15.15 11.01
CA PRO A 157 31.11 -16.24 11.96
C PRO A 157 30.78 -17.59 11.32
N GLU A 158 31.64 -18.57 11.54
CA GLU A 158 31.40 -19.97 11.21
C GLU A 158 30.79 -20.69 12.41
N ARG A 159 29.47 -20.70 12.49
CA ARG A 159 28.71 -21.37 13.56
C ARG A 159 27.32 -21.75 13.09
N PRO A 160 26.64 -22.71 13.75
CA PRO A 160 25.23 -22.93 13.51
C PRO A 160 24.42 -21.64 13.77
N PRO A 161 23.45 -21.30 12.90
CA PRO A 161 22.62 -20.11 13.07
C PRO A 161 21.70 -20.31 14.29
N LYS A 162 21.63 -19.31 15.16
CA LYS A 162 20.75 -19.31 16.34
C LYS A 162 19.40 -18.64 16.06
N LYS A 163 19.42 -17.64 15.19
CA LYS A 163 18.24 -16.91 14.69
C LYS A 163 18.14 -17.06 13.17
N HIS A 164 16.94 -16.90 12.61
CA HIS A 164 16.76 -16.90 11.14
C HIS A 164 17.48 -15.72 10.47
N THR A 165 17.68 -14.62 11.20
CA THR A 165 18.39 -13.42 10.76
C THR A 165 19.92 -13.52 10.88
N ASP A 166 20.47 -14.59 11.49
CA ASP A 166 21.91 -14.76 11.64
C ASP A 166 22.59 -14.95 10.27
N VAL A 167 23.47 -14.01 9.91
CA VAL A 167 24.33 -14.12 8.73
C VAL A 167 25.61 -14.85 9.11
N ILE A 168 25.81 -16.04 8.56
CA ILE A 168 26.93 -16.94 8.88
C ILE A 168 27.62 -17.45 7.62
N CYS A 169 28.81 -18.04 7.81
CA CYS A 169 29.48 -18.85 6.81
C CYS A 169 29.35 -20.35 7.13
N THR A 170 29.17 -21.19 6.11
CA THR A 170 29.11 -22.64 6.27
C THR A 170 29.86 -23.38 5.17
N ARG A 171 30.47 -24.51 5.52
CA ARG A 171 31.21 -25.39 4.60
C ARG A 171 30.35 -26.49 3.96
N ARG A 172 29.12 -26.71 4.48
CA ARG A 172 28.26 -27.88 4.19
C ARG A 172 28.00 -28.15 2.69
N TYR A 173 28.09 -27.11 1.85
CA TYR A 173 27.81 -27.19 0.42
C TYR A 173 28.99 -26.73 -0.45
N SER A 174 30.21 -26.75 0.10
CA SER A 174 31.41 -26.26 -0.58
C SER A 174 32.49 -27.32 -0.79
N ASP A 175 32.21 -28.58 -0.43
CA ASP A 175 33.13 -29.69 -0.70
C ASP A 175 33.26 -29.96 -2.21
N VAL A 176 34.47 -30.39 -2.60
CA VAL A 176 34.82 -30.72 -3.98
C VAL A 176 33.97 -31.87 -4.53
N ALA A 177 33.72 -32.92 -3.73
CA ALA A 177 32.86 -34.02 -4.18
C ALA A 177 31.36 -33.66 -4.01
N PRO A 178 30.46 -34.07 -4.93
CA PRO A 178 30.73 -34.79 -6.18
C PRO A 178 31.17 -33.86 -7.33
N SER A 179 31.78 -34.43 -8.37
CA SER A 179 32.23 -33.68 -9.56
C SER A 179 31.12 -33.16 -10.47
N THR A 180 29.92 -33.72 -10.35
CA THR A 180 28.72 -33.32 -11.08
C THR A 180 27.51 -33.67 -10.23
N GLY A 181 26.42 -32.92 -10.37
CA GLY A 181 25.18 -33.12 -9.61
C GLY A 181 25.29 -32.70 -8.15
N GLY A 182 26.32 -31.93 -7.78
CA GLY A 182 26.43 -31.37 -6.45
C GLY A 182 25.30 -30.38 -6.20
N GLU A 183 24.54 -30.56 -5.13
CA GLU A 183 23.45 -29.65 -4.79
C GLU A 183 23.85 -28.66 -3.70
N LEU A 184 23.27 -27.47 -3.76
CA LEU A 184 23.25 -26.48 -2.68
C LEU A 184 21.80 -26.14 -2.37
N VAL A 185 21.44 -26.24 -1.08
CA VAL A 185 20.11 -25.87 -0.60
C VAL A 185 20.22 -24.78 0.45
N TYR A 186 19.52 -23.68 0.22
CA TYR A 186 19.36 -22.61 1.20
C TYR A 186 17.88 -22.43 1.51
N LYS A 187 17.52 -22.48 2.81
CA LYS A 187 16.18 -22.19 3.30
C LYS A 187 16.23 -20.92 4.13
N VAL A 188 15.33 -19.97 3.85
CA VAL A 188 15.23 -18.71 4.61
C VAL A 188 14.84 -19.00 6.05
N ILE A 189 13.77 -19.79 6.22
CA ILE A 189 13.31 -20.26 7.53
C ILE A 189 13.83 -21.68 7.72
N SER A 190 14.74 -21.85 8.67
CA SER A 190 15.33 -23.17 8.97
C SER A 190 14.38 -23.99 9.83
N PRO A 191 14.07 -25.25 9.48
CA PRO A 191 13.23 -26.11 10.33
C PRO A 191 13.90 -26.48 11.66
N HIS A 192 15.21 -26.23 11.82
CA HIS A 192 15.97 -26.54 13.03
C HIS A 192 16.04 -25.36 14.01
N ILE A 193 15.52 -24.18 13.64
CA ILE A 193 15.47 -23.02 14.52
C ILE A 193 14.00 -22.84 14.93
N PRO A 194 13.66 -22.89 16.23
CA PRO A 194 12.29 -22.68 16.67
C PRO A 194 11.82 -21.28 16.28
N THR A 195 10.60 -21.20 15.75
CA THR A 195 9.99 -19.93 15.34
C THR A 195 8.89 -19.61 16.35
N GLU A 196 9.17 -18.70 17.28
CA GLU A 196 8.22 -18.32 18.34
C GLU A 196 7.01 -17.59 17.76
N ASN A 197 7.24 -16.65 16.84
CA ASN A 197 6.21 -15.93 16.12
C ASN A 197 6.51 -15.92 14.61
N PRO A 198 5.80 -16.74 13.80
CA PRO A 198 6.00 -16.76 12.35
C PRO A 198 5.54 -15.47 11.65
N TYR A 199 4.82 -14.60 12.37
CA TYR A 199 4.29 -13.33 11.88
C TYR A 199 5.10 -12.13 12.36
N ALA A 200 6.26 -12.33 13.01
CA ALA A 200 7.13 -11.23 13.41
C ALA A 200 7.66 -10.48 12.17
N ASP A 201 7.79 -9.16 12.28
CA ASP A 201 8.29 -8.29 11.19
C ASP A 201 9.65 -8.74 10.65
N GLU A 202 10.51 -9.30 11.50
CA GLU A 202 11.81 -9.85 11.08
C GLU A 202 11.67 -11.04 10.13
N ILE A 203 10.67 -11.91 10.34
CA ILE A 203 10.40 -13.08 9.50
C ILE A 203 9.80 -12.65 8.16
N ALA A 204 8.80 -11.77 8.21
CA ALA A 204 8.18 -11.20 7.00
C ALA A 204 9.24 -10.49 6.14
N ASN A 205 10.10 -9.68 6.76
CA ASN A 205 11.17 -8.99 6.07
C ASN A 205 12.24 -9.94 5.51
N LEU A 206 12.48 -11.11 6.12
CA LEU A 206 13.40 -12.10 5.58
C LEU A 206 12.85 -12.80 4.34
N LEU A 207 11.55 -13.11 4.32
CA LEU A 207 10.89 -13.77 3.19
C LEU A 207 10.71 -12.80 2.01
N LYS A 208 10.51 -11.52 2.27
CA LYS A 208 10.31 -10.48 1.27
C LYS A 208 11.52 -10.31 0.34
N VAL A 209 11.29 -10.47 -0.97
CA VAL A 209 12.28 -10.23 -2.02
C VAL A 209 11.68 -9.58 -3.28
N THR A 210 12.52 -8.80 -3.95
CA THR A 210 12.32 -8.26 -5.32
C THR A 210 13.44 -8.70 -6.24
N ASN A 211 14.63 -8.99 -5.69
CA ASN A 211 15.76 -9.52 -6.45
C ASN A 211 16.53 -10.54 -5.62
N ILE A 212 17.10 -11.53 -6.30
CA ILE A 212 18.04 -12.49 -5.72
C ILE A 212 19.33 -12.42 -6.52
N ARG A 213 20.47 -12.37 -5.84
CA ARG A 213 21.80 -12.39 -6.46
C ARG A 213 22.64 -13.49 -5.84
N ILE A 214 23.29 -14.26 -6.70
CA ILE A 214 24.20 -15.34 -6.34
C ILE A 214 25.57 -14.93 -6.84
N ASN A 215 26.49 -14.64 -5.93
CA ASN A 215 27.86 -14.25 -6.27
C ASN A 215 28.81 -15.42 -6.03
N PHE A 216 29.40 -15.94 -7.09
CA PHE A 216 30.54 -16.83 -7.06
C PHE A 216 31.82 -16.01 -6.96
N THR A 217 32.72 -16.43 -6.07
CA THR A 217 33.93 -15.66 -5.74
C THR A 217 35.21 -16.48 -5.86
N LYS A 218 35.13 -17.81 -5.83
CA LYS A 218 36.31 -18.69 -5.91
C LYS A 218 35.97 -20.04 -6.54
N LEU A 219 36.84 -20.51 -7.43
CA LEU A 219 36.79 -21.84 -8.07
C LEU A 219 37.62 -22.83 -7.26
N HIS A 220 37.28 -24.12 -7.36
CA HIS A 220 38.15 -25.20 -6.89
C HIS A 220 39.19 -25.51 -7.95
N THR A 221 40.48 -25.37 -7.63
CA THR A 221 41.57 -25.54 -8.61
C THR A 221 42.27 -26.89 -8.55
N LEU A 222 41.90 -27.79 -7.63
CA LEU A 222 42.48 -29.13 -7.48
C LEU A 222 44.03 -29.18 -7.38
N GLY A 223 44.65 -28.07 -6.96
CA GLY A 223 46.11 -27.94 -6.85
C GLY A 223 46.79 -27.26 -8.03
N ASP A 224 46.08 -27.04 -9.14
CA ASP A 224 46.58 -26.21 -10.25
C ASP A 224 46.55 -24.73 -9.84
N ASP A 225 47.54 -23.96 -10.32
CA ASP A 225 47.62 -22.53 -10.13
C ASP A 225 46.99 -21.81 -11.33
N LEU A 226 45.92 -21.04 -11.09
CA LEU A 226 45.26 -20.24 -12.14
C LEU A 226 46.08 -19.03 -12.59
N LEU A 227 47.21 -18.74 -11.92
CA LEU A 227 48.19 -17.77 -12.43
C LEU A 227 49.09 -18.35 -13.53
N ASP A 228 49.00 -19.65 -13.78
CA ASP A 228 49.67 -20.31 -14.90
C ASP A 228 48.86 -20.08 -16.19
N TYR A 229 49.40 -19.25 -17.09
CA TYR A 229 48.76 -18.81 -18.34
C TYR A 229 48.59 -19.90 -19.41
N ARG A 230 48.87 -21.16 -19.09
CA ARG A 230 48.61 -22.27 -20.01
C ARG A 230 47.10 -22.45 -20.19
N PRO A 231 46.58 -22.34 -21.43
CA PRO A 231 45.14 -22.43 -21.69
C PRO A 231 44.56 -23.79 -21.24
N GLU A 232 45.37 -24.84 -21.21
CA GLU A 232 44.96 -26.17 -20.74
C GLU A 232 44.56 -26.21 -19.25
N ILE A 233 45.00 -25.23 -18.45
CA ILE A 233 44.63 -25.10 -17.05
C ILE A 233 43.28 -24.41 -16.96
N ASP A 234 43.16 -23.21 -17.53
CA ASP A 234 41.92 -22.42 -17.50
C ASP A 234 40.73 -23.17 -18.09
N GLU A 235 40.94 -23.93 -19.18
CA GLU A 235 39.90 -24.72 -19.86
C GLU A 235 39.19 -25.73 -18.94
N LYS A 236 39.76 -26.07 -17.78
CA LYS A 236 39.20 -27.02 -16.80
C LYS A 236 38.32 -26.38 -15.73
N TYR A 237 38.44 -25.07 -15.51
CA TYR A 237 37.85 -24.39 -14.36
C TYR A 237 36.78 -23.38 -14.78
N TYR A 238 35.54 -23.67 -14.46
CA TYR A 238 34.39 -22.82 -14.76
C TYR A 238 33.22 -23.21 -13.84
N TYR A 239 32.25 -22.31 -13.71
CA TYR A 239 30.98 -22.62 -13.05
C TYR A 239 29.99 -23.16 -14.09
N ALA A 240 29.30 -24.25 -13.76
CA ALA A 240 28.20 -24.76 -14.57
C ALA A 240 27.03 -25.25 -13.71
N ILE A 241 25.80 -24.91 -14.11
CA ILE A 241 24.57 -25.19 -13.36
C ILE A 241 23.55 -25.86 -14.26
N TYR A 242 23.10 -27.05 -13.89
CA TYR A 242 21.99 -27.75 -14.56
C TYR A 242 20.67 -27.05 -14.28
N GLU A 243 20.34 -26.86 -13.00
CA GLU A 243 19.04 -26.34 -12.58
C GLU A 243 19.19 -25.32 -11.45
N LEU A 244 18.41 -24.24 -11.55
CA LEU A 244 18.18 -23.28 -10.48
C LEU A 244 16.69 -23.30 -10.15
N VAL A 245 16.36 -23.56 -8.87
CA VAL A 245 14.98 -23.54 -8.38
C VAL A 245 14.85 -22.50 -7.30
N VAL A 246 14.07 -21.45 -7.58
CA VAL A 246 13.76 -20.38 -6.63
C VAL A 246 12.33 -20.59 -6.17
N ARG A 247 12.14 -21.22 -5.01
CA ARG A 247 10.79 -21.51 -4.49
C ARG A 247 10.24 -20.36 -3.68
N GLY A 248 9.02 -19.96 -3.99
CA GLY A 248 8.34 -18.87 -3.31
C GLY A 248 6.87 -18.77 -3.66
N SER A 249 6.21 -17.75 -3.15
CA SER A 249 4.84 -17.38 -3.48
C SER A 249 4.74 -15.87 -3.67
N CYS A 250 3.64 -15.43 -4.27
CA CYS A 250 3.27 -14.02 -4.36
C CYS A 250 3.03 -13.44 -2.95
N SER A 251 3.52 -12.23 -2.68
CA SER A 251 3.35 -11.58 -1.36
C SER A 251 2.06 -10.76 -1.35
N CYS A 252 1.07 -11.16 -0.53
CA CYS A 252 -0.23 -10.48 -0.45
C CYS A 252 -0.64 -10.10 0.99
N TYR A 253 0.29 -10.17 1.94
CA TYR A 253 0.06 -9.88 3.37
C TYR A 253 -1.16 -10.60 4.00
N GLY A 254 -1.51 -11.78 3.49
CA GLY A 254 -2.65 -12.56 4.00
C GLY A 254 -4.02 -12.14 3.43
N HIS A 255 -4.07 -11.18 2.50
CA HIS A 255 -5.30 -10.64 1.91
C HIS A 255 -5.54 -11.08 0.46
N ALA A 256 -4.98 -12.21 0.02
CA ALA A 256 -5.34 -12.79 -1.27
C ALA A 256 -5.03 -14.29 -1.34
N GLN A 257 -5.95 -15.07 -1.91
CA GLN A 257 -5.76 -16.49 -2.16
C GLN A 257 -5.04 -16.77 -3.48
N ARG A 258 -5.09 -15.84 -4.45
CA ARG A 258 -4.50 -16.03 -5.77
C ARG A 258 -3.86 -14.76 -6.31
N CYS A 259 -2.92 -14.96 -7.22
CA CYS A 259 -2.29 -13.88 -7.96
C CYS A 259 -2.54 -14.03 -9.46
N ILE A 260 -2.77 -12.90 -10.10
CA ILE A 260 -3.11 -12.78 -11.52
C ILE A 260 -1.95 -12.17 -12.30
N PRO A 261 -1.87 -12.38 -13.62
CA PRO A 261 -0.88 -11.74 -14.47
C PRO A 261 -0.91 -10.21 -14.36
N MET A 262 0.23 -9.56 -14.59
CA MET A 262 0.30 -8.10 -14.71
C MET A 262 -0.48 -7.61 -15.95
N ASP A 263 -1.10 -6.43 -15.92
CA ASP A 263 -2.04 -5.94 -16.96
C ASP A 263 -1.38 -5.80 -18.34
N ASN A 264 -0.06 -5.57 -18.36
CA ASN A 264 0.72 -5.49 -19.59
C ASN A 264 1.03 -6.87 -20.20
N ALA A 265 0.83 -7.97 -19.46
CA ALA A 265 1.01 -9.33 -19.96
C ALA A 265 -0.17 -9.80 -20.82
N ALA A 266 -1.35 -9.17 -20.73
CA ALA A 266 -2.51 -9.49 -21.58
C ALA A 266 -2.33 -9.04 -23.05
N ARG A 267 -1.36 -8.15 -23.33
CA ARG A 267 -1.04 -7.69 -24.70
C ARG A 267 0.03 -8.54 -25.40
N VAL A 268 0.67 -9.46 -24.68
CA VAL A 268 1.61 -10.42 -25.25
C VAL A 268 0.94 -11.78 -25.13
N SER A 269 0.75 -12.47 -26.25
CA SER A 269 0.29 -13.85 -26.32
C SER A 269 1.35 -14.80 -25.72
N VAL A 270 1.66 -14.64 -24.44
CA VAL A 270 2.42 -15.63 -23.67
C VAL A 270 1.40 -16.71 -23.32
N PRO A 271 1.61 -17.98 -23.72
CA PRO A 271 0.71 -19.05 -23.33
C PRO A 271 0.52 -19.00 -21.82
N TYR A 272 -0.73 -19.01 -21.36
CA TYR A 272 -1.05 -19.12 -19.93
C TYR A 272 -0.34 -20.36 -19.39
N ARG A 273 0.73 -20.14 -18.63
CA ARG A 273 1.47 -21.23 -17.98
C ARG A 273 0.88 -21.38 -16.60
N ALA A 274 0.05 -22.41 -16.43
CA ALA A 274 -0.64 -22.70 -15.17
C ALA A 274 0.33 -22.78 -13.96
N ASP A 275 1.58 -23.18 -14.21
CA ASP A 275 2.59 -23.37 -13.15
C ASP A 275 3.39 -22.09 -12.82
N MET A 276 3.16 -20.99 -13.54
CA MET A 276 3.84 -19.72 -13.27
C MET A 276 3.23 -19.06 -12.03
N VAL A 277 4.07 -18.75 -11.05
CA VAL A 277 3.65 -17.91 -9.92
C VAL A 277 3.54 -16.48 -10.40
N HIS A 278 2.34 -15.92 -10.47
CA HIS A 278 2.11 -14.52 -10.84
C HIS A 278 2.40 -13.56 -9.67
N GLY A 279 2.64 -12.28 -9.98
CA GLY A 279 3.11 -11.29 -9.00
C GLY A 279 2.10 -10.23 -8.56
N ARG A 280 0.86 -10.23 -9.06
CA ARG A 280 -0.17 -9.28 -8.63
C ARG A 280 -1.25 -9.98 -7.85
N CYS A 281 -1.51 -9.55 -6.63
CA CYS A 281 -2.55 -10.10 -5.80
C CYS A 281 -3.95 -9.72 -6.31
N GLU A 282 -4.86 -10.68 -6.27
CA GLU A 282 -6.30 -10.38 -6.34
C GLU A 282 -6.80 -10.12 -4.92
N CYS A 283 -6.71 -8.84 -4.52
CA CYS A 283 -6.90 -8.45 -3.12
C CYS A 283 -8.34 -8.64 -2.62
N THR A 284 -8.46 -9.12 -1.38
CA THR A 284 -9.68 -9.24 -0.58
C THR A 284 -9.61 -8.30 0.63
N HIS A 285 -10.44 -8.49 1.66
CA HIS A 285 -10.37 -7.75 2.94
C HIS A 285 -10.40 -6.21 2.80
N ASN A 286 -11.05 -5.71 1.75
CA ASN A 286 -11.09 -4.30 1.38
C ASN A 286 -9.69 -3.67 1.25
N THR A 287 -8.71 -4.44 0.78
CA THR A 287 -7.34 -3.99 0.51
C THR A 287 -7.12 -3.73 -0.97
N LYS A 288 -6.11 -2.94 -1.30
CA LYS A 288 -5.66 -2.64 -2.66
C LYS A 288 -4.14 -2.48 -2.68
N GLY A 289 -3.61 -2.33 -3.89
CA GLY A 289 -2.17 -2.30 -4.15
C GLY A 289 -1.74 -3.53 -4.95
N LEU A 290 -0.46 -3.61 -5.31
CA LEU A 290 0.06 -4.79 -6.02
C LEU A 290 0.11 -6.03 -5.11
N ASN A 291 0.34 -5.78 -3.82
CA ASN A 291 0.52 -6.78 -2.77
C ASN A 291 -0.55 -6.67 -1.69
N CYS A 292 -1.63 -5.91 -1.90
CA CYS A 292 -2.67 -5.65 -0.88
C CYS A 292 -2.14 -4.87 0.34
N GLU A 293 -1.13 -4.03 0.12
CA GLU A 293 -0.41 -3.28 1.15
C GLU A 293 -1.09 -1.96 1.57
N GLN A 294 -2.28 -1.68 1.04
CA GLN A 294 -3.06 -0.49 1.33
C GLN A 294 -4.53 -0.85 1.53
N CYS A 295 -5.27 -0.02 2.26
CA CYS A 295 -6.73 -0.12 2.29
C CYS A 295 -7.34 0.49 1.02
N MET A 296 -8.45 -0.08 0.55
CA MET A 296 -9.28 0.50 -0.50
C MET A 296 -9.71 1.93 -0.10
N ASP A 297 -9.99 2.76 -1.10
CA ASP A 297 -10.53 4.09 -0.84
C ASP A 297 -11.84 3.96 -0.06
N PHE A 298 -12.02 4.82 0.94
CA PHE A 298 -13.19 4.81 1.85
C PHE A 298 -13.17 3.70 2.92
N PHE A 299 -12.10 2.90 3.01
CA PHE A 299 -11.91 1.87 4.04
C PHE A 299 -10.75 2.20 5.00
N ASN A 300 -10.64 3.46 5.39
CA ASN A 300 -9.53 3.99 6.18
C ASN A 300 -9.94 4.29 7.65
N ASP A 301 -10.91 3.58 8.21
CA ASP A 301 -11.34 3.78 9.61
C ASP A 301 -10.37 3.18 10.63
N LEU A 302 -9.64 2.13 10.23
CA LEU A 302 -8.61 1.47 11.02
C LEU A 302 -7.27 1.50 10.27
N PRO A 303 -6.12 1.43 10.98
CA PRO A 303 -4.84 1.31 10.31
C PRO A 303 -4.75 -0.03 9.58
N TRP A 304 -4.19 -0.03 8.38
CA TRP A 304 -3.90 -1.25 7.63
C TRP A 304 -2.98 -2.18 8.45
N ARG A 305 -3.28 -3.48 8.42
CA ARG A 305 -2.48 -4.53 9.07
C ARG A 305 -2.58 -5.82 8.24
N PRO A 306 -1.52 -6.64 8.19
CA PRO A 306 -1.57 -7.94 7.52
C PRO A 306 -2.59 -8.88 8.19
N ALA A 307 -3.24 -9.75 7.41
CA ALA A 307 -4.08 -10.81 7.96
C ALA A 307 -3.23 -11.93 8.55
N ILE A 308 -3.56 -12.40 9.76
CA ILE A 308 -2.76 -13.36 10.53
C ILE A 308 -3.67 -14.41 11.18
N GLY A 309 -3.49 -15.69 10.81
CA GLY A 309 -4.30 -16.77 11.36
C GLY A 309 -5.79 -16.53 11.08
N ASP A 310 -6.59 -16.45 12.15
CA ASP A 310 -8.03 -16.15 12.10
C ASP A 310 -8.32 -14.64 12.13
N ASP A 311 -7.34 -13.79 12.38
CA ASP A 311 -7.50 -12.34 12.30
C ASP A 311 -7.34 -11.88 10.85
N SER A 312 -8.46 -11.67 10.14
CA SER A 312 -8.47 -11.13 8.77
C SER A 312 -7.83 -9.74 8.66
N ASN A 313 -7.86 -8.96 9.74
CA ASN A 313 -7.40 -7.57 9.80
C ASN A 313 -7.89 -6.73 8.61
N GLU A 314 -9.13 -6.96 8.19
CA GLU A 314 -9.71 -6.27 7.05
C GLU A 314 -9.80 -4.76 7.26
N CYS A 315 -9.62 -4.03 6.17
CA CYS A 315 -9.77 -2.60 6.19
C CYS A 315 -11.24 -2.25 6.45
N LYS A 316 -11.45 -1.31 7.37
CA LYS A 316 -12.78 -0.94 7.86
C LYS A 316 -13.29 0.31 7.17
N ARG A 317 -14.52 0.24 6.67
CA ARG A 317 -15.22 1.35 6.00
C ARG A 317 -15.35 2.55 6.93
N CYS A 318 -15.10 3.75 6.40
CA CYS A 318 -15.36 5.00 7.11
C CYS A 318 -16.87 5.28 7.22
N GLU A 319 -17.27 5.87 8.35
CA GLU A 319 -18.61 6.40 8.55
C GLU A 319 -18.62 7.88 8.16
N CYS A 320 -19.35 8.24 7.11
CA CYS A 320 -19.43 9.62 6.62
C CYS A 320 -20.86 10.09 6.39
N SER A 321 -21.85 9.41 6.99
CA SER A 321 -23.27 9.72 6.84
C SER A 321 -23.73 9.77 5.37
N GLY A 322 -23.06 9.06 4.46
CA GLY A 322 -23.34 9.12 3.02
C GLY A 322 -23.01 10.46 2.35
N HIS A 323 -22.13 11.26 2.95
CA HIS A 323 -21.79 12.62 2.48
C HIS A 323 -20.34 12.80 2.07
N ALA A 324 -19.56 11.72 2.04
CA ALA A 324 -18.23 11.71 1.44
C ALA A 324 -18.01 10.40 0.69
N ALA A 325 -17.17 10.43 -0.34
CA ALA A 325 -16.73 9.25 -1.08
C ALA A 325 -15.32 8.81 -0.70
N ARG A 326 -14.62 9.62 0.12
CA ARG A 326 -13.23 9.41 0.51
C ARG A 326 -13.06 9.76 1.99
N CYS A 327 -12.08 9.12 2.60
CA CYS A 327 -11.66 9.40 3.95
C CYS A 327 -10.18 9.04 4.07
N HIS A 328 -9.53 9.55 5.11
CA HIS A 328 -8.21 9.14 5.50
C HIS A 328 -8.20 8.68 6.97
N PHE A 329 -7.17 7.91 7.31
CA PHE A 329 -6.93 7.50 8.68
C PHE A 329 -6.13 8.58 9.41
N ASP A 330 -6.61 9.02 10.57
CA ASP A 330 -5.90 9.91 11.48
C ASP A 330 -5.58 9.19 12.80
N ARG A 331 -4.30 9.15 13.15
CA ARG A 331 -3.81 8.45 14.35
C ARG A 331 -4.23 9.13 15.65
N ALA A 332 -4.33 10.45 15.67
CA ALA A 332 -4.74 11.19 16.86
C ALA A 332 -6.25 10.98 17.13
N VAL A 333 -7.07 10.97 16.08
CA VAL A 333 -8.50 10.63 16.17
C VAL A 333 -8.68 9.19 16.66
N TYR A 334 -7.90 8.25 16.12
CA TYR A 334 -7.94 6.86 16.55
C TYR A 334 -7.62 6.69 18.05
N GLN A 335 -6.57 7.37 18.54
CA GLN A 335 -6.20 7.35 19.95
C GLN A 335 -7.27 8.01 20.84
N ALA A 336 -7.81 9.15 20.42
CA ALA A 336 -8.88 9.86 21.14
C ALA A 336 -10.17 9.03 21.24
N SER A 337 -10.43 8.16 20.25
CA SER A 337 -11.57 7.23 20.26
C SER A 337 -11.38 6.00 21.17
N GLY A 338 -10.22 5.85 21.82
CA GLY A 338 -9.87 4.63 22.55
C GLY A 338 -9.51 3.45 21.65
N PHE A 339 -8.85 3.72 20.50
CA PHE A 339 -8.46 2.72 19.50
C PHE A 339 -9.64 2.02 18.80
N VAL A 340 -10.76 2.73 18.61
CA VAL A 340 -11.99 2.19 17.99
C VAL A 340 -12.19 2.66 16.54
N SER A 341 -11.95 3.94 16.25
CA SER A 341 -12.18 4.56 14.94
C SER A 341 -11.27 5.76 14.74
N GLY A 342 -10.54 5.77 13.61
CA GLY A 342 -9.64 6.83 13.20
C GLY A 342 -9.99 7.46 11.87
N GLY A 343 -11.09 7.06 11.23
CA GLY A 343 -11.50 7.59 9.94
C GLY A 343 -11.96 9.04 10.04
N VAL A 344 -11.49 9.87 9.12
CA VAL A 344 -11.92 11.26 8.93
C VAL A 344 -12.32 11.45 7.47
N CYS A 345 -13.55 11.90 7.26
CA CYS A 345 -14.12 12.09 5.93
C CYS A 345 -13.49 13.29 5.23
N ASP A 346 -13.18 13.11 3.95
CA ASP A 346 -12.66 14.18 3.11
C ASP A 346 -13.78 14.83 2.31
N GLU A 347 -13.75 16.15 2.18
CA GLU A 347 -14.64 16.91 1.30
C GLU A 347 -16.14 16.64 1.51
N CYS A 348 -16.64 16.83 2.74
CA CYS A 348 -18.05 16.66 3.06
C CYS A 348 -18.97 17.45 2.10
N LEU A 349 -19.80 16.69 1.39
CA LEU A 349 -20.81 17.11 0.43
C LEU A 349 -22.10 17.56 1.15
N HIS A 350 -23.10 17.98 0.39
CA HIS A 350 -24.44 18.29 0.91
C HIS A 350 -24.47 19.37 2.02
N ASN A 351 -23.51 20.28 2.00
CA ASN A 351 -23.31 21.33 3.02
C ASN A 351 -23.11 20.78 4.43
N THR A 352 -22.57 19.57 4.55
CA THR A 352 -22.21 18.96 5.82
C THR A 352 -20.75 19.19 6.19
N GLN A 353 -20.41 19.04 7.46
CA GLN A 353 -19.08 19.18 8.04
C GLN A 353 -18.96 18.27 9.27
N GLY A 354 -17.79 18.28 9.89
CA GLY A 354 -17.45 17.34 10.96
C GLY A 354 -16.67 16.15 10.42
N LYS A 355 -16.09 15.36 11.33
CA LYS A 355 -15.20 14.26 10.95
C LYS A 355 -15.93 13.12 10.24
N ASN A 356 -17.23 12.98 10.47
CA ASN A 356 -18.14 12.00 9.88
C ASN A 356 -19.21 12.67 9.00
N CYS A 357 -19.00 13.93 8.62
CA CYS A 357 -19.98 14.76 7.91
C CYS A 357 -21.35 14.80 8.63
N GLU A 358 -21.32 14.83 9.95
CA GLU A 358 -22.48 14.66 10.83
C GLU A 358 -23.16 15.98 11.24
N GLN A 359 -22.59 17.12 10.84
CA GLN A 359 -23.08 18.46 11.19
C GLN A 359 -23.31 19.29 9.93
N CYS A 360 -24.13 20.33 9.99
CA CYS A 360 -24.26 21.29 8.90
C CYS A 360 -23.17 22.37 8.96
N LYS A 361 -22.71 22.84 7.79
CA LYS A 361 -21.79 23.99 7.68
C LYS A 361 -22.45 25.26 8.23
N PRO A 362 -21.67 26.27 8.64
CA PRO A 362 -22.20 27.60 8.91
C PRO A 362 -23.11 28.09 7.78
N TYR A 363 -24.15 28.85 8.13
CA TYR A 363 -25.24 29.27 7.23
C TYR A 363 -26.21 28.16 6.79
N PHE A 364 -26.09 26.96 7.35
CA PHE A 364 -27.05 25.88 7.20
C PHE A 364 -27.45 25.31 8.56
N TYR A 365 -28.65 24.73 8.64
CA TYR A 365 -29.14 24.03 9.82
C TYR A 365 -29.72 22.67 9.45
N ARG A 366 -29.69 21.75 10.40
CA ARG A 366 -30.20 20.39 10.23
C ARG A 366 -31.72 20.40 10.25
N ASN A 367 -32.33 19.78 9.24
CA ASN A 367 -33.76 19.51 9.23
C ASN A 367 -34.08 18.35 10.20
N PRO A 368 -34.86 18.56 11.27
CA PRO A 368 -35.16 17.51 12.26
C PRO A 368 -36.00 16.37 11.70
N ASP A 369 -36.76 16.61 10.62
CA ASP A 369 -37.64 15.61 9.99
C ASP A 369 -36.90 14.67 9.03
N ARG A 370 -35.59 14.89 8.81
CA ARG A 370 -34.78 14.11 7.87
C ARG A 370 -33.67 13.32 8.58
N PRO A 371 -33.35 12.11 8.11
CA PRO A 371 -32.19 11.38 8.59
C PRO A 371 -30.91 12.12 8.19
N ILE A 372 -29.83 11.96 8.97
CA ILE A 372 -28.53 12.58 8.68
C ILE A 372 -27.95 12.14 7.34
N THR A 373 -28.40 11.02 6.78
CA THR A 373 -27.91 10.52 5.49
C THR A 373 -28.57 11.15 4.27
N ASP A 374 -29.62 11.96 4.44
CA ASP A 374 -30.35 12.60 3.34
C ASP A 374 -29.49 13.70 2.69
N PRO A 375 -29.30 13.71 1.35
CA PRO A 375 -28.55 14.76 0.64
C PRO A 375 -29.06 16.20 0.84
N TYR A 376 -30.27 16.37 1.34
CA TYR A 376 -30.91 17.66 1.60
C TYR A 376 -31.19 17.88 3.09
N VAL A 377 -30.49 17.18 3.98
CA VAL A 377 -30.63 17.33 5.43
C VAL A 377 -30.27 18.74 5.91
N CYS A 378 -29.30 19.40 5.27
CA CYS A 378 -28.88 20.76 5.63
C CYS A 378 -29.63 21.82 4.82
N LEU A 379 -30.49 22.57 5.49
CA LEU A 379 -31.27 23.67 4.92
C LEU A 379 -30.56 25.01 5.14
N PRO A 380 -30.61 25.95 4.18
CA PRO A 380 -29.98 27.25 4.33
C PRO A 380 -30.71 28.10 5.38
N CYS A 381 -29.94 28.84 6.19
CA CYS A 381 -30.46 29.83 7.12
C CYS A 381 -31.23 30.94 6.36
N LYS A 382 -32.27 31.49 6.99
CA LYS A 382 -33.06 32.61 6.45
C LYS A 382 -32.84 33.93 7.19
N CYS A 383 -31.68 34.07 7.82
CA CYS A 383 -31.32 35.24 8.63
C CYS A 383 -30.83 36.39 7.76
N ASP A 384 -31.34 37.60 8.00
CA ASP A 384 -30.83 38.82 7.40
C ASP A 384 -29.49 39.18 8.02
N LYS A 385 -28.46 39.29 7.19
CA LYS A 385 -27.08 39.57 7.62
C LYS A 385 -26.93 40.92 8.30
N THR A 386 -27.78 41.90 7.95
CA THR A 386 -27.74 43.27 8.47
C THR A 386 -28.18 43.31 9.93
N GLY A 387 -29.27 42.59 10.23
CA GLY A 387 -29.89 42.62 11.55
C GLY A 387 -29.56 41.45 12.46
N SER A 388 -28.89 40.42 11.94
CA SER A 388 -28.40 39.31 12.75
C SER A 388 -27.02 39.60 13.37
N LEU A 389 -26.75 38.94 14.48
CA LEU A 389 -25.42 38.71 15.01
C LEU A 389 -24.70 37.65 14.15
N ASN A 390 -23.38 37.55 14.27
CA ASN A 390 -22.56 36.53 13.60
C ASN A 390 -22.79 36.43 12.08
N ASP A 391 -23.02 37.57 11.41
CA ASP A 391 -23.23 37.67 9.96
C ASP A 391 -24.37 36.78 9.40
N GLY A 392 -25.36 36.43 10.23
CA GLY A 392 -26.52 35.63 9.82
C GLY A 392 -26.31 34.12 9.89
N ILE A 393 -25.31 33.64 10.63
CA ILE A 393 -25.22 32.22 11.02
C ILE A 393 -26.38 31.93 11.99
N CYS A 394 -27.22 30.96 11.62
CA CYS A 394 -28.29 30.45 12.46
C CYS A 394 -27.84 29.28 13.32
N GLU A 395 -28.66 28.92 14.30
CA GLU A 395 -28.49 27.71 15.09
C GLU A 395 -28.55 26.47 14.18
N GLY A 396 -27.54 25.60 14.28
CA GLY A 396 -27.28 24.53 13.34
C GLY A 396 -28.07 23.25 13.63
N GLU A 397 -28.49 23.04 14.87
CA GLU A 397 -29.16 21.82 15.31
C GLU A 397 -30.32 22.09 16.29
N GLU A 398 -31.21 21.11 16.42
CA GLU A 398 -32.29 21.12 17.41
C GLU A 398 -31.83 20.34 18.64
N ASP A 399 -31.86 20.97 19.82
CA ASP A 399 -31.55 20.33 21.10
C ASP A 399 -32.45 20.92 22.18
N SER A 400 -33.44 20.14 22.61
CA SER A 400 -34.44 20.57 23.59
C SER A 400 -33.87 20.72 25.01
N GLU A 401 -32.84 19.95 25.37
CA GLU A 401 -32.20 20.04 26.69
C GLU A 401 -31.37 21.32 26.81
N ARG A 402 -30.74 21.73 25.71
CA ARG A 402 -29.95 22.96 25.62
C ARG A 402 -30.76 24.17 25.15
N GLY A 403 -32.03 23.97 24.78
CA GLY A 403 -32.91 25.04 24.26
C GLY A 403 -32.48 25.59 22.90
N LEU A 404 -31.80 24.77 22.09
CA LEU A 404 -31.38 25.10 20.73
C LEU A 404 -32.50 24.76 19.76
N VAL A 405 -32.78 25.66 18.84
CA VAL A 405 -33.84 25.51 17.84
C VAL A 405 -33.23 25.64 16.45
N ALA A 406 -33.30 24.59 15.66
CA ALA A 406 -32.64 24.52 14.37
C ALA A 406 -33.16 25.64 13.44
N GLY A 407 -32.24 26.40 12.84
CA GLY A 407 -32.57 27.52 11.95
C GLY A 407 -32.86 28.84 12.66
N LYS A 408 -32.84 28.89 14.01
CA LYS A 408 -33.05 30.12 14.77
C LYS A 408 -31.94 31.14 14.51
N CYS A 409 -32.33 32.37 14.19
CA CYS A 409 -31.41 33.50 14.05
C CYS A 409 -31.23 34.23 15.37
N TYR A 410 -30.03 34.80 15.57
CA TYR A 410 -29.73 35.65 16.72
C TYR A 410 -29.74 37.11 16.28
N CYS A 411 -30.80 37.86 16.60
CA CYS A 411 -30.93 39.25 16.17
C CYS A 411 -30.12 40.22 17.04
N LYS A 412 -29.66 41.31 16.45
CA LYS A 412 -29.10 42.47 17.17
C LYS A 412 -30.17 43.08 18.10
N SER A 413 -29.73 43.80 19.13
CA SER A 413 -30.59 44.21 20.26
C SER A 413 -31.89 44.90 19.88
N ASN A 414 -31.87 45.76 18.85
CA ASN A 414 -33.04 46.56 18.43
C ASN A 414 -33.71 46.02 17.16
N VAL A 415 -33.41 44.77 16.80
CA VAL A 415 -33.91 44.09 15.60
C VAL A 415 -34.82 42.95 16.01
N GLU A 416 -35.86 42.74 15.23
CA GLU A 416 -36.79 41.63 15.27
C GLU A 416 -37.11 41.17 13.83
N GLY A 417 -38.06 40.26 13.68
CA GLY A 417 -38.48 39.72 12.39
C GLY A 417 -39.88 39.14 12.54
N PRO A 418 -40.67 39.06 11.45
CA PRO A 418 -42.05 38.64 11.53
C PRO A 418 -42.13 37.15 11.84
N TRP A 419 -42.99 36.82 12.79
CA TRP A 419 -43.42 35.45 13.09
C TRP A 419 -44.12 34.85 11.85
N GLN A 420 -43.43 34.00 11.09
CA GLN A 420 -44.10 33.20 10.06
C GLN A 420 -44.59 31.90 10.67
N VAL A 421 -45.91 31.79 10.81
CA VAL A 421 -46.60 30.53 11.08
C VAL A 421 -46.31 29.58 9.92
N SER A 422 -45.59 28.50 10.15
CA SER A 422 -45.48 27.41 9.18
C SER A 422 -46.78 26.62 9.14
N ASN A 423 -47.26 26.26 7.95
CA ASN A 423 -48.41 25.37 7.73
C ASN A 423 -48.19 23.91 8.20
N PHE A 424 -47.05 23.63 8.79
CA PHE A 424 -46.67 22.33 9.35
C PHE A 424 -46.57 22.54 10.86
N GLY A 425 -47.55 22.03 11.59
CA GLY A 425 -47.60 21.84 13.06
C GLY A 425 -46.70 22.73 13.91
N ALA A 426 -47.31 23.62 14.69
CA ALA A 426 -46.73 24.42 15.76
C ALA A 426 -45.28 24.08 16.18
N ILE A 427 -44.30 24.79 15.62
CA ILE A 427 -43.09 25.15 16.37
C ILE A 427 -43.37 26.54 16.94
N PRO A 428 -43.61 26.66 18.26
CA PRO A 428 -44.14 27.89 18.83
C PRO A 428 -43.15 29.06 18.97
N ASP A 429 -41.99 29.14 18.29
CA ASP A 429 -41.11 30.35 18.41
C ASP A 429 -39.84 30.45 17.52
N SER A 430 -39.85 30.09 16.22
CA SER A 430 -38.65 30.36 15.39
C SER A 430 -38.90 30.64 13.90
N ASN A 431 -39.19 31.91 13.59
CA ASN A 431 -38.81 32.47 12.28
C ASN A 431 -38.48 33.96 12.38
N LEU A 432 -37.56 34.34 13.27
CA LEU A 432 -37.11 35.72 13.39
C LEU A 432 -35.98 35.97 12.39
N ARG A 433 -36.32 36.35 11.16
CA ARG A 433 -35.34 36.63 10.10
C ARG A 433 -34.41 37.81 10.40
N CYS A 434 -34.60 38.53 11.50
CA CYS A 434 -33.82 39.71 11.90
C CYS A 434 -33.80 40.81 10.82
N ASP A 435 -34.91 40.98 10.12
CA ASP A 435 -35.08 41.86 8.96
C ASP A 435 -35.89 43.14 9.29
N HIS A 436 -36.36 43.31 10.52
CA HIS A 436 -37.19 44.45 10.94
C HIS A 436 -36.67 45.13 12.22
N CYS A 437 -36.87 46.44 12.34
CA CYS A 437 -36.59 47.14 13.59
C CYS A 437 -37.71 46.96 14.61
N LYS A 438 -37.36 46.74 15.87
CA LYS A 438 -38.30 46.74 17.00
C LYS A 438 -39.11 48.04 17.09
N ASN A 439 -40.26 48.00 17.73
CA ASN A 439 -41.05 49.22 18.02
C ASN A 439 -40.23 50.26 18.78
N GLY A 440 -40.32 51.52 18.34
CA GLY A 440 -39.46 52.62 18.81
C GLY A 440 -38.08 52.74 18.13
N PHE A 441 -37.77 51.91 17.13
CA PHE A 441 -36.51 51.93 16.40
C PHE A 441 -36.71 51.99 14.88
N TRP A 442 -35.73 52.53 14.17
CA TRP A 442 -35.74 52.71 12.71
C TRP A 442 -34.33 52.56 12.11
N LYS A 443 -34.27 52.49 10.79
CA LYS A 443 -33.04 52.44 9.98
C LYS A 443 -32.14 51.24 10.32
N LEU A 444 -32.56 50.06 9.87
CA LEU A 444 -31.75 48.84 9.96
C LEU A 444 -30.48 48.97 9.11
N THR A 445 -29.32 48.89 9.75
CA THR A 445 -28.01 49.07 9.09
C THR A 445 -26.97 48.10 9.65
N ALA A 446 -26.06 47.63 8.79
CA ALA A 446 -25.10 46.59 9.15
C ALA A 446 -24.02 47.13 10.11
N ASP A 447 -23.65 48.40 9.95
CA ASP A 447 -22.68 49.15 10.74
C ASP A 447 -23.17 49.50 12.14
N ASP A 448 -24.49 49.50 12.39
CA ASP A 448 -25.02 49.68 13.74
C ASP A 448 -24.92 48.36 14.53
N PRO A 449 -24.20 48.33 15.68
CA PRO A 449 -24.08 47.13 16.50
C PRO A 449 -25.42 46.69 17.10
N ASN A 450 -26.37 47.61 17.27
CA ASN A 450 -27.73 47.30 17.72
C ASN A 450 -28.70 47.10 16.54
N GLY A 451 -28.23 47.27 15.31
CA GLY A 451 -28.96 47.11 14.05
C GLY A 451 -29.83 48.31 13.71
N CYS A 452 -30.65 48.77 14.66
CA CYS A 452 -31.55 49.91 14.49
C CYS A 452 -31.33 50.99 15.53
N ARG A 453 -31.60 52.25 15.12
CA ARG A 453 -31.46 53.45 15.94
C ARG A 453 -32.78 53.79 16.63
N PRO A 454 -32.77 54.27 17.88
CA PRO A 454 -34.00 54.73 18.54
C PRO A 454 -34.56 55.95 17.82
N CYS A 455 -35.90 56.05 17.74
CA CYS A 455 -36.56 57.29 17.33
C CYS A 455 -37.02 58.12 18.54
N SER A 456 -37.26 59.39 18.28
CA SER A 456 -37.67 60.36 19.29
C SER A 456 -39.17 60.38 19.58
N CYS A 457 -39.95 59.49 18.93
CA CYS A 457 -41.40 59.45 19.06
C CYS A 457 -41.82 58.81 20.38
N ASN A 458 -42.81 59.40 21.05
CA ASN A 458 -43.46 58.81 22.20
C ASN A 458 -44.24 57.56 21.76
N LEU A 459 -43.87 56.40 22.28
CA LEU A 459 -44.46 55.12 21.89
C LEU A 459 -45.99 55.10 22.07
N LEU A 460 -46.50 55.64 23.19
CA LEU A 460 -47.94 55.61 23.51
C LEU A 460 -48.74 56.59 22.66
N GLY A 461 -48.14 57.74 22.31
CA GLY A 461 -48.75 58.76 21.47
C GLY A 461 -48.71 58.44 19.98
N SER A 462 -47.85 57.50 19.57
CA SER A 462 -47.68 57.08 18.19
C SER A 462 -48.70 56.01 17.77
N PHE A 463 -49.13 56.06 16.52
CA PHE A 463 -50.08 55.12 15.92
C PHE A 463 -49.63 53.66 16.15
N ASN A 464 -50.58 52.79 16.52
CA ASN A 464 -50.35 51.37 16.88
C ASN A 464 -49.29 51.08 17.96
N ASN A 465 -48.81 52.09 18.70
CA ASN A 465 -47.65 51.97 19.58
C ASN A 465 -46.37 51.50 18.88
N GLU A 466 -46.20 51.83 17.60
CA GLU A 466 -45.00 51.44 16.81
C GLU A 466 -43.84 52.43 16.96
N GLY A 467 -44.13 53.65 17.42
CA GLY A 467 -43.18 54.75 17.60
C GLY A 467 -42.99 55.57 16.32
N CYS A 468 -42.23 55.05 15.38
CA CYS A 468 -41.87 55.75 14.14
C CYS A 468 -41.95 54.84 12.92
N ASN A 469 -41.97 55.46 11.74
CA ASN A 469 -41.72 54.77 10.49
C ASN A 469 -40.34 54.11 10.51
N LYS A 470 -40.29 52.79 10.27
CA LYS A 470 -39.06 51.98 10.37
C LYS A 470 -37.96 52.38 9.38
N GLN A 471 -38.29 53.08 8.30
CA GLN A 471 -37.34 53.54 7.28
C GLN A 471 -36.98 55.02 7.42
N THR A 472 -37.97 55.90 7.62
CA THR A 472 -37.75 57.37 7.64
C THR A 472 -37.52 57.92 9.04
N GLY A 473 -37.97 57.23 10.09
CA GLY A 473 -37.90 57.71 11.47
C GLY A 473 -39.00 58.72 11.84
N GLU A 474 -39.91 59.04 10.92
CA GLU A 474 -40.99 60.01 11.14
C GLU A 474 -42.07 59.46 12.09
N CYS A 475 -42.57 60.31 12.99
CA CYS A 475 -43.60 59.97 13.95
C CYS A 475 -44.99 60.12 13.33
N LEU A 476 -45.83 59.08 13.43
CA LEU A 476 -47.24 59.15 13.06
C LEU A 476 -48.08 59.18 14.33
N CYS A 477 -48.66 60.33 14.68
CA CYS A 477 -49.39 60.47 15.94
C CYS A 477 -50.79 59.85 15.88
N LYS A 478 -51.27 59.35 17.01
CA LYS A 478 -52.67 58.93 17.18
C LYS A 478 -53.61 60.13 17.04
N GLN A 479 -54.90 59.84 16.84
CA GLN A 479 -55.93 60.87 16.93
C GLN A 479 -55.84 61.59 18.28
N LEU A 480 -55.96 62.93 18.26
CA LEU A 480 -55.90 63.83 19.41
C LEU A 480 -54.51 63.94 20.10
N VAL A 481 -53.46 63.40 19.48
CA VAL A 481 -52.06 63.58 19.89
C VAL A 481 -51.33 64.40 18.82
N THR A 482 -50.44 65.30 19.22
CA THR A 482 -49.71 66.22 18.35
C THR A 482 -48.25 66.40 18.80
N GLY A 483 -47.50 67.24 18.07
CA GLY A 483 -46.07 67.48 18.25
C GLY A 483 -45.21 66.55 17.40
N ASP A 484 -44.01 67.00 17.05
CA ASP A 484 -43.07 66.25 16.19
C ASP A 484 -42.68 64.88 16.78
N ALA A 485 -42.78 64.71 18.10
CA ALA A 485 -42.53 63.48 18.84
C ALA A 485 -43.82 62.77 19.32
N CYS A 486 -45.01 63.23 18.92
CA CYS A 486 -46.30 62.69 19.40
C CYS A 486 -46.43 62.67 20.94
N ASP A 487 -45.89 63.68 21.60
CA ASP A 487 -45.77 63.77 23.05
C ASP A 487 -46.71 64.81 23.68
N LYS A 488 -47.53 65.50 22.88
CA LYS A 488 -48.46 66.54 23.33
C LYS A 488 -49.90 66.16 22.99
N CYS A 489 -50.84 66.56 23.84
CA CYS A 489 -52.27 66.48 23.52
C CYS A 489 -52.66 67.67 22.64
N LEU A 490 -53.55 67.43 21.67
CA LEU A 490 -54.09 68.46 20.78
C LEU A 490 -55.03 69.43 21.51
#